data_AF-A0A5C6QG01-F1
#
_entry.id   AF-A0A5C6QG01-F1
#
_cell.length_a   1.000
_cell.length_b   1.000
_cell.length_c   1.000
_cell.angle_alpha   90.00
_cell.angle_beta   90.00
_cell.angle_gamma   90.00
#
_symmetry.space_group_name_H-M   'P 1'
#
loop_
_entity.id
_entity.type
_entity.pdbx_description
1 polymer ?
#
loop_
_entity_poly.entity_id
_entity_poly.type
_entity_poly.pdbx_seq_one_letter_code
_entity_poly.pdbx_strand_id
1 'polypeptide(L)'
;MFNFIIHSTKALLAGLWIMAILGLVSISPLPSEYQLYLLALAGIVLLVHLIEFFAMKTKVKSKSNIEISFVQTMLWGFGHWLPLLKSK
;
A
#
# COMPACT_ATOMS: atom_id res chain seq x y z
N MET A 1 -16.44 8.74 11.93
CA MET A 1 -16.30 8.66 10.45
C MET A 1 -14.87 8.37 10.00
N PHE A 2 -13.85 9.14 10.43
CA PHE A 2 -12.47 8.97 9.95
C PHE A 2 -11.87 7.57 10.18
N ASN A 3 -12.13 6.97 11.35
CA ASN A 3 -11.61 5.64 11.68
C ASN A 3 -12.20 4.52 10.81
N PHE A 4 -13.49 4.62 10.47
CA PHE A 4 -14.17 3.67 9.56
C PHE A 4 -13.56 3.75 8.16
N ILE A 5 -13.38 4.96 7.62
CA ILE A 5 -12.75 5.17 6.31
C ILE A 5 -11.34 4.56 6.28
N ILE A 6 -10.53 4.78 7.31
CA ILE A 6 -9.19 4.19 7.41
C ILE A 6 -9.25 2.66 7.36
N HIS A 7 -10.14 2.05 8.14
CA HIS A 7 -10.25 0.58 8.21
C HIS A 7 -10.78 0.00 6.90
N SER A 8 -11.79 0.61 6.29
CA SER A 8 -12.34 0.20 4.99
C SER A 8 -11.29 0.31 3.89
N THR A 9 -10.54 1.42 3.81
CA THR A 9 -9.48 1.58 2.81
C THR A 9 -8.36 0.56 2.99
N LYS A 10 -7.97 0.23 4.22
CA LYS A 10 -7.00 -0.84 4.48
C LYS A 10 -7.53 -2.21 4.07
N ALA A 11 -8.79 -2.51 4.36
CA ALA A 11 -9.41 -3.76 3.93
C ALA A 11 -9.47 -3.87 2.39
N LEU A 12 -9.80 -2.77 1.71
CA LEU A 12 -9.79 -2.69 0.25
C LEU A 12 -8.38 -2.85 -0.33
N LEU A 13 -7.37 -2.23 0.29
CA LEU A 13 -5.97 -2.38 -0.13
C LEU A 13 -5.49 -3.83 0.02
N ALA A 14 -5.82 -4.48 1.15
CA ALA A 14 -5.52 -5.90 1.35
C ALA A 14 -6.25 -6.78 0.31
N GLY A 15 -7.53 -6.51 0.07
CA GLY A 15 -8.31 -7.21 -0.97
C GLY A 15 -7.72 -7.04 -2.36
N LEU A 16 -7.27 -5.83 -2.71
CA LEU A 16 -6.60 -5.53 -3.97
C LEU A 16 -5.31 -6.36 -4.13
N TRP A 17 -4.47 -6.43 -3.09
CA TRP A 17 -3.25 -7.25 -3.13
C TRP A 17 -3.56 -8.74 -3.29
N ILE A 18 -4.53 -9.28 -2.54
CA ILE A 18 -4.94 -10.68 -2.64
C ILE A 18 -5.42 -10.98 -4.07
N MET A 19 -6.31 -10.14 -4.60
CA MET A 19 -6.84 -10.32 -5.96
C MET A 19 -5.76 -10.18 -7.04
N ALA A 20 -4.80 -9.28 -6.86
CA ALA A 20 -3.67 -9.14 -7.77
C ALA A 20 -2.77 -10.39 -7.77
N ILE A 21 -2.49 -10.96 -6.59
CA ILE A 21 -1.73 -12.21 -6.45
C ILE A 21 -2.49 -13.37 -7.10
N LEU A 22 -3.78 -13.52 -6.82
CA LEU A 22 -4.62 -14.54 -7.46
C LEU A 22 -4.64 -14.41 -8.98
N GLY A 23 -4.67 -13.17 -9.49
CA GLY A 23 -4.53 -12.88 -10.91
C GLY A 23 -3.18 -13.33 -11.47
N LEU A 24 -2.07 -12.99 -10.82
CA LEU A 24 -0.73 -13.37 -11.28
C LEU A 24 -0.52 -14.89 -11.30
N VAL A 25 -1.11 -15.63 -10.36
CA VAL A 25 -1.02 -17.09 -10.30
C VAL A 25 -2.10 -17.77 -11.15
N SER A 26 -2.94 -17.00 -11.87
CA SER A 26 -4.02 -17.52 -12.72
C SER A 26 -5.10 -18.34 -11.98
N ILE A 27 -5.31 -18.06 -10.68
CA ILE A 27 -6.35 -18.68 -9.83
C ILE A 27 -7.49 -17.67 -9.57
N SER A 28 -7.50 -16.54 -10.26
CA SER A 28 -8.49 -15.49 -10.03
C SER A 28 -9.90 -15.96 -10.43
N PRO A 29 -10.92 -15.72 -9.61
CA PRO A 29 -12.31 -15.97 -9.98
C PRO A 29 -12.88 -14.91 -10.94
N LEU A 30 -12.10 -13.86 -11.26
CA LEU A 30 -12.52 -12.80 -12.18
C LEU A 30 -12.33 -13.21 -13.64
N PRO A 31 -13.20 -12.72 -14.55
CA PRO A 31 -12.94 -12.79 -15.98
C PRO A 31 -11.65 -12.06 -16.35
N SER A 32 -10.98 -12.53 -17.41
CA SER A 32 -9.68 -12.02 -17.87
C SER A 32 -9.67 -10.52 -18.15
N GLU A 33 -10.76 -9.98 -18.68
CA GLU A 33 -10.93 -8.54 -18.94
C GLU A 33 -10.80 -7.71 -17.65
N TYR A 34 -11.50 -8.12 -16.58
CA TYR A 34 -11.44 -7.44 -15.29
C TYR A 34 -10.12 -7.65 -14.56
N GLN A 35 -9.49 -8.80 -14.78
CA GLN A 35 -8.18 -9.10 -14.20
C GLN A 35 -7.09 -8.15 -14.73
N LEU A 36 -7.13 -7.78 -16.01
CA LEU A 36 -6.20 -6.80 -16.59
C LEU A 36 -6.38 -5.42 -15.94
N TYR A 37 -7.62 -4.94 -15.79
CA TYR A 37 -7.89 -3.66 -15.12
C TYR A 37 -7.45 -3.68 -13.66
N LEU A 38 -7.71 -4.78 -12.94
CA LEU A 38 -7.30 -4.94 -11.54
C LEU A 38 -5.78 -4.93 -11.41
N LEU A 39 -5.06 -5.61 -12.31
CA LEU A 39 -3.61 -5.66 -12.29
C LEU A 39 -2.99 -4.30 -12.63
N ALA A 40 -3.58 -3.57 -13.58
CA ALA A 40 -3.17 -2.20 -13.88
C ALA A 40 -3.37 -1.27 -12.68
N LEU A 41 -4.52 -1.36 -12.00
CA LEU A 41 -4.79 -0.62 -10.77
C LEU A 41 -3.78 -0.96 -9.67
N ALA A 42 -3.52 -2.26 -9.44
CA ALA A 42 -2.53 -2.71 -8.47
C ALA A 42 -1.12 -2.21 -8.80
N GLY A 43 -0.75 -2.18 -10.08
CA GLY A 43 0.52 -1.59 -10.55
C GLY A 43 0.62 -0.10 -10.24
N ILE A 44 -0.42 0.69 -10.51
CA ILE A 44 -0.44 2.13 -10.17
C ILE A 44 -0.31 2.33 -8.67
N VAL A 45 -1.10 1.60 -7.87
CA VAL A 45 -1.04 1.66 -6.40
C VAL A 45 0.37 1.31 -5.91
N LEU A 46 0.99 0.27 -6.48
CA LEU A 46 2.36 -0.12 -6.16
C LEU A 46 3.36 1.00 -6.44
N LEU A 47 3.26 1.66 -7.59
CA LEU A 47 4.13 2.78 -7.97
C LEU A 47 3.99 3.95 -6.99
N VAL A 48 2.77 4.29 -6.58
CA VAL A 48 2.53 5.34 -5.59
C VAL A 48 3.22 5.00 -4.27
N HIS A 49 3.06 3.76 -3.77
CA HIS A 49 3.73 3.31 -2.54
C HIS A 49 5.26 3.29 -2.68
N LEU A 50 5.78 3.02 -3.88
CA LEU A 50 7.22 3.04 -4.14
C LEU A 50 7.79 4.47 -4.06
N ILE A 51 7.15 5.42 -4.73
CA ILE A 51 7.53 6.84 -4.69
C ILE A 51 7.48 7.34 -3.25
N GLU A 52 6.41 7.01 -2.55
CA GLU A 52 6.20 7.35 -1.16
C GLU A 52 7.30 6.77 -0.24
N PHE A 53 7.60 5.48 -0.38
CA PHE A 53 8.67 4.83 0.37
C PHE A 53 10.01 5.55 0.19
N PHE A 54 10.39 5.86 -1.06
CA PHE A 54 11.63 6.59 -1.34
C PHE A 54 11.62 8.01 -0.75
N ALA A 55 10.50 8.73 -0.89
CA ALA A 55 10.37 10.09 -0.38
C ALA A 55 10.43 10.16 1.16
N MET A 56 9.94 9.12 1.83
CA MET A 56 9.81 9.09 3.29
C MET A 56 10.95 8.36 4.00
N LYS A 57 11.60 7.37 3.39
CA LYS A 57 12.66 6.57 4.02
C LYS A 57 13.77 7.44 4.61
N THR A 58 14.23 8.43 3.88
CA THR A 58 15.28 9.35 4.33
C THR A 58 14.79 10.27 5.44
N LYS A 59 13.59 10.83 5.29
CA LYS A 59 12.97 11.74 6.27
C LYS A 59 12.71 11.04 7.60
N VAL A 60 12.14 9.84 7.60
CA VAL A 60 11.86 9.07 8.82
C VAL A 60 13.17 8.66 9.51
N LYS A 61 14.13 8.10 8.76
CA LYS A 61 15.43 7.72 9.31
C LYS A 61 16.15 8.90 9.97
N SER A 62 16.10 10.09 9.35
CA SER A 62 16.73 11.29 9.90
C SER A 62 16.09 11.82 11.19
N LYS A 63 14.78 11.64 11.37
CA LYS A 63 14.03 12.23 12.49
C LYS A 63 13.82 11.29 13.68
N SER A 64 13.58 10.02 13.41
CA SER A 64 13.24 9.04 14.46
C SER A 64 14.26 7.92 14.60
N ASN A 65 15.29 7.85 13.73
CA ASN A 65 16.24 6.72 13.65
C ASN A 65 15.54 5.36 13.44
N ILE A 66 14.29 5.38 12.96
CA ILE A 66 13.51 4.18 12.64
C ILE A 66 13.68 3.91 11.14
N GLU A 67 13.98 2.66 10.80
CA GLU A 67 13.99 2.20 9.42
C GLU A 67 12.59 1.72 9.03
N ILE A 68 12.02 2.35 8.01
CA ILE A 68 10.76 1.91 7.42
C ILE A 68 11.03 0.86 6.34
N SER A 69 10.16 -0.13 6.22
CA SER A 69 10.21 -1.13 5.16
C SER A 69 9.22 -0.80 4.03
N PHE A 70 9.59 -1.17 2.80
CA PHE A 70 8.69 -1.05 1.65
C PHE A 70 7.43 -1.91 1.83
N VAL A 71 7.56 -3.11 2.41
CA VAL A 71 6.44 -3.99 2.71
C VAL A 71 5.48 -3.35 3.72
N GLN A 72 6.03 -2.65 4.72
CA GLN A 72 5.19 -1.89 5.67
C GLN A 72 4.46 -0.75 4.97
N THR A 73 5.13 -0.06 4.05
CA THR A 73 4.50 1.00 3.23
C THR A 73 3.35 0.43 2.40
N MET A 74 3.56 -0.69 1.74
CA MET A 74 2.55 -1.40 0.92
C MET A 74 1.33 -1.90 1.73
N LEU A 75 1.52 -2.35 2.97
CA LEU A 75 0.46 -2.90 3.80
C LEU A 75 -0.30 -1.83 4.61
N TRP A 76 0.42 -0.85 5.15
CA TRP A 76 -0.16 0.17 6.02
C TRP A 76 -0.67 1.40 5.25
N GLY A 77 -0.20 1.59 4.02
CA GLY A 77 -0.68 2.62 3.11
C GLY A 77 -0.11 4.01 3.36
N PHE A 78 -0.71 4.97 2.64
CA PHE A 78 -0.39 6.39 2.71
C PHE A 78 -0.52 6.93 4.14
N GLY A 79 0.56 7.52 4.65
CA GLY A 79 0.59 8.24 5.92
C GLY A 79 0.95 7.44 7.16
N HIS A 80 1.33 6.16 7.07
CA HIS A 80 1.65 5.38 8.28
C HIS A 80 2.88 5.91 9.07
N TRP A 81 3.77 6.69 8.43
CA TRP A 81 4.90 7.38 9.09
C TRP A 81 4.53 8.69 9.77
N LEU A 82 3.33 9.25 9.55
CA LEU A 82 2.95 10.54 10.15
C LEU A 82 3.14 10.56 11.68
N PRO A 83 2.71 9.52 12.44
CA PRO A 83 2.98 9.43 13.87
C PRO A 83 4.48 9.41 14.20
N LEU A 84 5.28 8.69 13.40
CA LEU A 84 6.74 8.59 13.58
C LEU A 84 7.44 9.95 13.39
N LEU A 85 6.87 10.85 12.59
CA LEU A 85 7.41 12.18 12.35
C LEU A 85 6.86 13.26 13.30
N LYS A 86 5.69 13.01 13.90
CA LYS A 86 5.07 13.89 14.91
C LYS A 86 5.59 13.63 16.32
N SER A 87 6.18 12.48 16.58
CA SER A 87 6.87 12.16 17.82
C SER A 87 8.13 13.03 17.97
N LYS A 88 7.94 14.27 18.44
CA LYS A 88 8.99 15.09 19.04
C LYS A 88 8.39 15.85 20.22
#